data_AF-A0A351ZXX9-F1
#
_entry.id   AF-A0A351ZXX9-F1
#
_cell.length_a   1.000
_cell.length_b   1.000
_cell.length_c   1.000
_cell.angle_alpha   90.00
_cell.angle_beta   90.00
_cell.angle_gamma   90.00
#
_symmetry.space_group_name_H-M   'P 1'
#
loop_
_entity.id
_entity.type
_entity.pdbx_description
1 polymer ?
#
loop_
_entity_poly.entity_id
_entity_poly.type
_entity_poly.pdbx_seq_one_letter_code
_entity_poly.pdbx_strand_id
1 'polypeptide(L)'
;MNRSTSLAAVVLLLIAICRLPVYSQKGVEIIQADAAGTEFWIAIPPNEILPFPVEGLQIYVASAYDANVELYDFYSERSVRFKLKPFEIKTLSDRKELNWSMEIRDYEMPVKRALRLTSDQPINVNVINSKVTTSDGYLA
;
A
#
# COMPACT_ATOMS: atom_id res chain seq x y z
N MET A 1 49.92 20.51 -19.61
CA MET A 1 48.92 19.41 -19.61
C MET A 1 47.77 19.82 -18.70
N ASN A 2 46.62 20.15 -19.29
CA ASN A 2 45.55 20.97 -18.73
C ASN A 2 44.74 20.27 -17.63
N ARG A 3 44.86 20.71 -16.37
CA ARG A 3 44.03 20.24 -15.24
C ARG A 3 42.65 20.90 -15.19
N SER A 4 42.44 22.05 -15.85
CA SER A 4 41.16 22.78 -15.79
C SER A 4 40.04 22.18 -16.65
N THR A 5 40.39 21.48 -17.74
CA THR A 5 39.42 20.84 -18.63
C THR A 5 38.78 19.61 -18.00
N SER A 6 39.49 18.91 -17.10
CA SER A 6 38.97 17.71 -16.43
C SER A 6 37.96 18.04 -15.33
N LEU A 7 38.11 19.18 -14.63
CA LEU A 7 37.20 19.57 -13.55
C LEU A 7 35.84 20.06 -14.10
N ALA A 8 35.87 20.81 -15.20
CA ALA A 8 34.67 21.30 -15.87
C ALA A 8 33.79 20.15 -16.40
N ALA A 9 34.41 19.10 -16.95
CA ALA A 9 33.71 17.92 -17.44
C ALA A 9 33.02 17.13 -16.30
N VAL A 10 33.66 17.01 -15.13
CA VAL A 10 33.09 16.32 -13.97
C VAL A 10 31.92 17.10 -13.35
N VAL A 11 32.02 18.43 -13.29
CA VAL A 11 30.94 19.28 -12.78
C VAL A 11 29.72 19.27 -13.71
N LEU A 12 29.93 19.29 -15.04
CA LEU A 12 28.85 19.16 -16.02
C LEU A 12 28.16 17.79 -15.96
N LEU A 13 28.90 16.71 -15.72
CA LEU A 13 28.34 15.36 -15.57
C LEU A 13 27.48 15.24 -14.30
N LEU A 14 27.91 15.84 -13.18
CA LEU A 14 27.15 15.86 -11.93
C LEU A 14 25.83 16.65 -12.03
N ILE A 15 25.81 17.75 -12.78
CA ILE A 15 24.59 18.53 -13.03
C ILE A 15 23.61 17.76 -13.95
N ALA A 16 24.12 16.97 -14.89
CA ALA A 16 23.29 16.16 -15.78
C ALA A 16 22.60 14.99 -15.04
N ILE A 17 23.25 14.37 -14.05
CA ILE A 17 22.66 13.29 -13.25
C ILE A 17 21.52 13.81 -12.35
N CYS A 18 21.60 15.06 -11.87
CA CYS A 18 20.54 15.70 -11.09
C CYS A 18 19.29 16.09 -11.91
N ARG A 19 19.30 15.92 -13.24
CA ARG A 19 18.19 16.23 -14.14
C ARG A 19 17.53 15.00 -14.75
N LEU A 20 17.86 13.79 -14.28
CA LEU A 20 17.04 12.64 -14.62
C LEU A 20 15.64 12.88 -14.05
N PRO A 21 14.58 12.81 -14.88
CA PRO A 21 13.23 12.79 -14.33
C PRO A 21 13.15 11.57 -13.41
N VAL A 22 12.91 11.81 -12.13
CA VAL A 22 12.43 10.76 -11.23
C VAL A 22 11.18 10.22 -11.90
N TYR A 23 11.22 8.96 -12.33
CA TYR A 23 10.05 8.30 -12.88
C TYR A 23 9.04 8.17 -11.75
N SER A 24 8.14 9.13 -11.64
CA SER A 24 6.95 9.02 -10.83
C SER A 24 6.13 7.90 -11.44
N GLN A 25 6.04 6.77 -10.75
CA GLN A 25 5.11 5.72 -11.13
C GLN A 25 3.72 6.34 -11.10
N LYS A 26 3.19 6.69 -12.28
CA LYS A 26 1.78 7.08 -12.42
C LYS A 26 0.97 5.91 -11.86
N GLY A 27 0.22 6.15 -10.78
CA GLY A 27 -0.56 5.17 -10.03
C GLY A 27 -1.74 4.58 -10.81
N VAL A 28 -1.51 4.07 -12.01
CA VAL A 28 -2.53 3.60 -12.96
C VAL A 28 -2.29 2.12 -13.31
N GLU A 29 -1.84 1.32 -12.34
CA GLU A 29 -1.75 -0.15 -12.50
C GLU A 29 -2.53 -0.92 -11.43
N ILE A 30 -3.33 -0.24 -10.59
CA ILE A 30 -4.18 -0.90 -9.58
C ILE A 30 -5.65 -0.99 -10.02
N ILE A 31 -6.04 -0.32 -11.11
CA ILE A 31 -7.42 -0.37 -11.61
C ILE A 31 -7.53 -1.44 -12.69
N GLN A 32 -7.70 -2.68 -12.26
CA GLN A 32 -8.06 -3.79 -13.14
C GLN A 32 -9.58 -3.98 -13.03
N ALA A 33 -10.31 -3.78 -14.13
CA ALA A 33 -11.78 -3.70 -14.12
C ALA A 33 -12.47 -4.94 -13.51
N ASP A 34 -11.83 -6.11 -13.56
CA ASP A 34 -12.38 -7.39 -13.08
C ASP A 34 -12.25 -7.59 -11.56
N ALA A 35 -11.44 -6.78 -10.86
CA ALA A 35 -11.23 -6.86 -9.41
C ALA A 35 -11.91 -5.71 -8.64
N ALA A 36 -12.77 -4.94 -9.31
CA ALA A 36 -13.47 -3.82 -8.70
C ALA A 36 -14.77 -4.27 -8.01
N GLY A 37 -15.01 -3.76 -6.80
CA GLY A 37 -16.19 -4.12 -5.99
C GLY A 37 -16.57 -3.01 -5.02
N THR A 38 -17.72 -3.17 -4.34
CA THR A 38 -18.20 -2.20 -3.33
C THR A 38 -17.97 -2.68 -1.89
N GLU A 39 -17.60 -3.95 -1.70
CA GLU A 39 -17.33 -4.54 -0.39
C GLU A 39 -16.17 -5.54 -0.50
N PHE A 40 -15.21 -5.44 0.42
CA PHE A 40 -14.05 -6.32 0.49
C PHE A 40 -13.83 -6.78 1.93
N TRP A 41 -13.57 -8.07 2.09
CA TRP A 41 -13.21 -8.70 3.34
C TRP A 41 -11.75 -9.12 3.29
N ILE A 42 -10.95 -8.56 4.18
CA ILE A 42 -9.49 -8.64 4.14
C ILE A 42 -9.01 -9.40 5.36
N ALA A 43 -8.17 -10.40 5.11
CA ALA A 43 -7.45 -11.15 6.12
C ALA A 43 -5.95 -11.01 5.86
N ILE A 44 -5.16 -10.75 6.89
CA ILE A 44 -3.71 -10.57 6.74
C ILE A 44 -3.02 -11.85 7.21
N PRO A 45 -2.52 -12.72 6.31
CA PRO A 45 -1.76 -13.89 6.71
C PRO A 45 -0.35 -13.49 7.16
N PRO A 46 0.27 -14.25 8.07
CA PRO A 46 1.69 -14.09 8.37
C PRO A 46 2.53 -14.60 7.18
N ASN A 47 3.58 -13.86 6.85
CA ASN A 47 4.56 -14.27 5.85
C ASN A 47 5.94 -14.65 6.45
N GLU A 48 6.08 -14.54 7.79
CA GLU A 48 7.28 -14.93 8.54
C GLU A 48 6.93 -15.44 9.95
N ILE A 49 7.88 -16.12 10.59
CA ILE A 49 7.81 -16.49 12.02
C ILE A 49 8.04 -15.27 12.94
N LEU A 50 7.58 -15.33 14.20
CA LEU A 50 7.87 -14.28 15.18
C LEU A 50 9.12 -14.62 16.02
N PRO A 51 9.89 -13.60 16.47
CA PRO A 51 9.81 -12.20 16.07
C PRO A 51 10.69 -11.93 14.83
N PHE A 52 10.08 -11.58 13.70
CA PHE A 52 10.80 -11.02 12.55
C PHE A 52 10.61 -9.50 12.47
N PRO A 53 11.65 -8.74 12.09
CA PRO A 53 11.52 -7.30 11.87
C PRO A 53 10.49 -6.98 10.77
N VAL A 54 9.57 -6.08 11.10
CA VAL A 54 8.52 -5.57 10.19
C VAL A 54 9.02 -4.40 9.37
N GLU A 55 8.54 -4.26 8.14
CA GLU A 55 8.87 -3.12 7.27
C GLU A 55 7.63 -2.28 6.93
N GLY A 56 6.53 -2.93 6.56
CA GLY A 56 5.27 -2.23 6.35
C GLY A 56 4.08 -3.15 6.11
N LEU A 57 2.96 -2.79 6.71
CA LEU A 57 1.65 -3.35 6.40
C LEU A 57 0.82 -2.25 5.78
N GLN A 58 0.36 -2.46 4.54
CA GLN A 58 -0.31 -1.43 3.75
C GLN A 58 -1.50 -1.99 2.99
N ILE A 59 -2.56 -1.20 2.91
CA ILE A 59 -3.71 -1.45 2.03
C ILE A 59 -3.85 -0.24 1.11
N TYR A 60 -3.74 -0.47 -0.18
CA TYR A 60 -3.98 0.53 -1.21
C TYR A 60 -5.41 0.43 -1.71
N VAL A 61 -6.12 1.54 -1.65
CA VAL A 61 -7.50 1.64 -2.11
C VAL A 61 -7.58 2.70 -3.20
N ALA A 62 -8.13 2.34 -4.35
CA ALA A 62 -8.29 3.25 -5.49
C ALA A 62 -9.67 3.10 -6.13
N SER A 63 -10.17 4.16 -6.75
CA SER A 63 -11.42 4.13 -7.53
C SER A 63 -11.27 4.90 -8.83
N ALA A 64 -12.05 4.53 -9.84
CA ALA A 64 -12.23 5.33 -11.06
C ALA A 64 -13.27 6.45 -10.86
N TYR A 65 -13.92 6.51 -9.70
CA TYR A 65 -15.02 7.42 -9.37
C TYR A 65 -14.71 8.21 -8.09
N ASP A 66 -15.49 9.27 -7.84
CA ASP A 66 -15.54 9.88 -6.51
C ASP A 66 -16.29 8.93 -5.57
N ALA A 67 -15.60 8.43 -4.54
CA ALA A 67 -16.11 7.37 -3.68
C ALA A 67 -15.99 7.73 -2.20
N ASN A 68 -17.02 7.43 -1.41
CA ASN A 68 -16.97 7.42 0.04
C ASN A 68 -16.65 5.98 0.48
N VAL A 69 -15.60 5.82 1.29
CA VAL A 69 -15.12 4.51 1.73
C VAL A 69 -15.08 4.46 3.26
N GLU A 70 -15.46 3.32 3.82
CA GLU A 70 -15.36 2.99 5.23
C GLU A 70 -14.53 1.73 5.41
N LEU A 71 -13.46 1.82 6.20
CA LEU A 71 -12.74 0.68 6.77
C LEU A 71 -13.33 0.39 8.14
N TYR A 72 -13.72 -0.85 8.40
CA TYR A 72 -14.08 -1.34 9.72
C TYR A 72 -13.10 -2.43 10.17
N ASP A 73 -12.47 -2.21 11.32
CA ASP A 73 -11.63 -3.19 12.01
C ASP A 73 -12.45 -3.94 13.06
N PHE A 74 -12.66 -5.24 12.86
CA PHE A 74 -13.41 -6.06 13.79
C PHE A 74 -12.67 -6.35 15.09
N TYR A 75 -11.34 -6.27 15.12
CA TYR A 75 -10.55 -6.52 16.33
C TYR A 75 -10.67 -5.35 17.31
N SER A 76 -10.45 -4.11 16.84
CA SER A 76 -10.56 -2.91 17.69
C SER A 76 -11.96 -2.29 17.72
N GLU A 77 -12.89 -2.80 16.91
CA GLU A 77 -14.25 -2.27 16.73
C GLU A 77 -14.28 -0.79 16.29
N ARG A 78 -13.29 -0.39 15.49
CA ARG A 78 -13.13 0.99 15.00
C ARG A 78 -13.43 1.09 13.51
N SER A 79 -14.02 2.23 13.15
CA SER A 79 -14.27 2.61 11.75
C SER A 79 -13.44 3.83 11.36
N VAL A 80 -12.87 3.80 10.16
CA VAL A 80 -12.22 4.97 9.53
C VAL A 80 -12.94 5.26 8.22
N ARG A 81 -13.41 6.49 8.04
CA ARG A 81 -14.07 6.95 6.83
C ARG A 81 -13.20 7.93 6.06
N PHE A 82 -13.17 7.81 4.75
CA PHE A 82 -12.43 8.71 3.88
C PHE A 82 -13.10 8.84 2.51
N LYS A 83 -12.75 9.91 1.79
CA LYS A 83 -13.17 10.12 0.41
C LYS A 83 -12.01 9.82 -0.52
N LEU A 84 -12.30 9.19 -1.64
CA LEU A 84 -11.40 8.99 -2.77
C LEU A 84 -11.85 9.87 -3.92
N LYS A 85 -10.88 10.53 -4.55
CA LYS A 85 -11.08 11.13 -5.87
C LYS A 85 -10.76 10.09 -6.96
N PRO A 86 -11.31 10.24 -8.17
CA PRO A 86 -10.96 9.39 -9.30
C PRO A 86 -9.44 9.30 -9.48
N PHE A 87 -8.94 8.06 -9.61
CA PHE A 87 -7.53 7.72 -9.84
C PHE A 87 -6.57 8.12 -8.71
N GLU A 88 -7.09 8.54 -7.54
CA GLU A 88 -6.29 8.72 -6.34
C GLU A 88 -6.12 7.39 -5.60
N ILE A 89 -4.92 7.15 -5.07
CA ILE A 89 -4.63 6.00 -4.22
C ILE A 89 -4.61 6.47 -2.77
N LYS A 90 -5.52 5.93 -1.95
CA LYS A 90 -5.42 6.02 -0.49
C LYS A 90 -4.59 4.85 0.03
N THR A 91 -3.53 5.17 0.77
CA THR A 91 -2.78 4.18 1.54
C THR A 91 -3.27 4.18 2.99
N LEU A 92 -3.71 3.02 3.46
CA LEU A 92 -3.93 2.69 4.87
C LEU A 92 -2.68 1.95 5.35
N SER A 93 -2.14 2.28 6.53
CA SER A 93 -0.85 1.73 6.97
C SER A 93 -0.77 1.41 8.45
N ASP A 94 0.20 0.59 8.84
CA ASP A 94 0.54 0.27 10.24
C ASP A 94 1.00 1.46 11.09
N ARG A 95 1.25 2.60 10.44
CA ARG A 95 1.57 3.86 11.14
C ARG A 95 0.33 4.62 11.59
N LYS A 96 -0.87 4.22 11.14
CA LYS A 96 -2.12 4.93 11.41
C LYS A 96 -3.31 3.99 11.59
N GLU A 97 -3.79 3.41 10.49
CA GLU A 97 -5.07 2.67 10.47
C GLU A 97 -4.91 1.18 10.76
N LEU A 98 -3.74 0.61 10.47
CA LEU A 98 -3.49 -0.83 10.57
C LEU A 98 -2.61 -1.15 11.79
N ASN A 99 -2.58 -2.43 12.16
CA ASN A 99 -1.73 -2.93 13.23
C ASN A 99 -1.28 -4.37 12.92
N TRP A 100 -0.05 -4.71 13.28
CA TRP A 100 0.50 -6.05 13.15
C TRP A 100 -0.25 -7.12 13.96
N SER A 101 -1.02 -6.74 14.99
CA SER A 101 -1.93 -7.64 15.69
C SER A 101 -3.08 -8.17 14.82
N MET A 102 -3.29 -7.60 13.63
CA MET A 102 -4.29 -8.05 12.67
C MET A 102 -3.84 -9.32 11.91
N GLU A 103 -2.55 -9.71 12.00
CA GLU A 103 -2.10 -10.97 11.41
C GLU A 103 -2.85 -12.17 12.00
N ILE A 104 -3.41 -13.00 11.13
CA ILE A 104 -4.10 -14.23 11.50
C ILE A 104 -3.07 -15.36 11.58
N ARG A 105 -2.56 -15.61 12.78
CA ARG A 105 -1.58 -16.67 13.06
C ARG A 105 -2.21 -17.96 13.60
N ASP A 106 -3.48 -17.89 14.00
CA ASP A 106 -4.25 -19.00 14.55
C ASP A 106 -5.01 -19.67 13.40
N TYR A 107 -4.71 -20.94 13.09
CA TYR A 107 -5.21 -21.65 11.90
C TYR A 107 -6.42 -22.56 12.18
N GLU A 108 -6.80 -22.77 13.44
CA GLU A 108 -7.87 -23.72 13.83
C GLU A 108 -9.01 -23.09 14.64
N MET A 109 -8.91 -21.81 14.99
CA MET A 109 -9.93 -21.12 15.79
C MET A 109 -10.44 -19.89 15.05
N PRO A 110 -11.76 -19.67 14.95
CA PRO A 110 -12.30 -18.43 14.42
C PRO A 110 -11.81 -17.24 15.25
N VAL A 111 -11.12 -16.30 14.60
CA VAL A 111 -10.64 -15.07 15.22
C VAL A 111 -11.30 -13.84 14.61
N LYS A 112 -11.66 -12.88 15.46
CA LYS A 112 -12.25 -11.60 15.06
C LYS A 112 -11.15 -10.61 14.64
N ARG A 113 -10.46 -10.89 13.52
CA ARG A 113 -9.35 -10.08 12.98
C ARG A 113 -9.54 -9.66 11.51
N ALA A 114 -10.71 -9.89 10.94
CA ALA A 114 -11.01 -9.42 9.59
C ALA A 114 -11.08 -7.89 9.56
N LEU A 115 -10.69 -7.32 8.42
CA LEU A 115 -10.98 -5.95 8.05
C LEU A 115 -12.06 -5.94 6.98
N ARG A 116 -12.97 -4.98 7.04
CA ARG A 116 -13.98 -4.80 5.99
C ARG A 116 -13.89 -3.40 5.40
N LEU A 117 -13.73 -3.33 4.08
CA LEU A 117 -13.89 -2.10 3.33
C LEU A 117 -15.25 -2.10 2.66
N THR A 118 -15.99 -1.01 2.79
CA THR A 118 -17.26 -0.78 2.08
C THR A 118 -17.22 0.57 1.39
N SER A 119 -17.83 0.67 0.20
CA SER A 119 -17.92 1.91 -0.55
C SER A 119 -19.24 2.04 -1.32
N ASP A 120 -19.62 3.28 -1.61
CA ASP A 120 -20.76 3.63 -2.45
C ASP A 120 -20.44 3.56 -3.96
N GLN A 121 -19.17 3.40 -4.35
CA GLN A 121 -18.72 3.20 -5.72
C GLN A 121 -17.72 2.03 -5.80
N PRO A 122 -17.51 1.43 -7.00
CA PRO A 122 -16.50 0.39 -7.16
C PRO A 122 -15.08 0.88 -6.82
N ILE A 123 -14.38 0.13 -5.96
CA ILE A 123 -12.99 0.35 -5.57
C ILE A 123 -12.16 -0.91 -5.90
N ASN A 124 -10.85 -0.72 -6.08
CA ASN A 124 -9.87 -1.80 -6.12
C ASN A 124 -9.05 -1.75 -4.83
N VAL A 125 -8.71 -2.93 -4.31
CA VAL A 125 -8.02 -3.09 -3.03
C VAL A 125 -6.82 -4.00 -3.22
N ASN A 126 -5.62 -3.48 -2.90
CA ASN A 126 -4.39 -4.26 -2.89
C ASN A 126 -3.79 -4.24 -1.48
N VAL A 127 -3.43 -5.42 -0.97
CA VAL A 127 -2.90 -5.61 0.39
C VAL A 127 -1.44 -6.02 0.29
N ILE A 128 -0.56 -5.34 1.04
CA ILE A 128 0.86 -5.68 1.14
C ILE A 128 1.22 -5.96 2.61
N ASN A 129 1.84 -7.11 2.84
CA ASN A 129 2.49 -7.49 4.09
C ASN A 129 4.01 -7.62 3.85
N SER A 130 4.79 -6.66 4.35
CA SER A 130 6.23 -6.58 4.14
C SER A 130 7.01 -6.69 5.46
N LYS A 131 7.99 -7.59 5.46
CA LYS A 131 9.04 -7.80 6.46
C LYS A 131 10.39 -7.55 5.79
N VAL A 132 11.46 -7.45 6.59
CA VAL A 132 12.81 -7.12 6.07
C VAL A 132 13.31 -8.10 4.99
N THR A 133 12.88 -9.37 5.02
CA THR A 133 13.33 -10.42 4.09
C THR A 133 12.27 -10.90 3.11
N THR A 134 10.99 -10.65 3.39
CA THR A 134 9.86 -11.19 2.61
C THR A 134 8.81 -10.12 2.42
N SER A 135 8.14 -10.16 1.28
CA SER A 135 6.98 -9.31 1.02
C SER A 135 5.95 -10.10 0.24
N ASP A 136 4.75 -10.17 0.80
CA ASP A 136 3.60 -10.80 0.17
C ASP A 136 2.55 -9.75 -0.14
N GLY A 137 1.84 -9.93 -1.25
CA GLY A 137 0.77 -9.05 -1.66
C GLY A 137 -0.31 -9.77 -2.44
N TYR A 138 -1.54 -9.27 -2.34
CA TYR A 138 -2.68 -9.80 -3.09
C TYR A 138 -3.74 -8.73 -3.38
N LEU A 139 -4.48 -8.95 -4.47
CA LEU A 139 -5.70 -8.22 -4.77
C LEU A 139 -6.86 -8.89 -4.02
N ALA A 140 -7.56 -8.11 -3.21
CA ALA A 140 -8.69 -8.57 -2.41
C ALA A 140 -9.97 -8.68 -3.25
#